data_AF-A0A1H0QNU4-F1
#
_entry.id   AF-A0A1H0QNU4-F1
#
_cell.length_a   1.000
_cell.length_b   1.000
_cell.length_c   1.000
_cell.angle_alpha   90.00
_cell.angle_beta   90.00
_cell.angle_gamma   90.00
#
_symmetry.space_group_name_H-M   'P 1'
#
loop_
_entity.id
_entity.type
_entity.pdbx_description
1 polymer ?
#
loop_
_entity_poly.entity_id
_entity_poly.type
_entity_poly.pdbx_seq_one_letter_code
_entity_poly.pdbx_strand_id
1 'polypeptide(L)'
;MAFDAVPLGDAFGQLDGPVHLPSLTARERERVMAQLREWVTVLVRRFAIEPRVIPPCWEQHNGMVEALFALKDHERACYAETASPTAAVEWFHAFREIEARLMSLGGLTQCTVHEHRPSHTQAWA
;
A
#
# COMPACT_ATOMS: atom_id res chain seq x y z
N MET A 1 7.40 39.35 2.60
CA MET A 1 6.25 38.48 2.87
C MET A 1 6.69 37.07 2.54
N ALA A 2 7.01 36.27 3.55
CA ALA A 2 7.40 34.87 3.37
C ALA A 2 6.12 34.02 3.37
N PHE A 3 5.98 33.14 2.39
CA PHE A 3 4.96 32.08 2.42
C PHE A 3 5.50 30.99 3.34
N ASP A 4 5.10 31.00 4.60
CA ASP A 4 5.34 29.86 5.49
C ASP A 4 4.63 28.65 4.89
N ALA A 5 5.43 27.69 4.41
CA ALA A 5 4.92 26.43 3.91
C ALA A 5 4.39 25.64 5.11
N VAL A 6 3.07 25.66 5.30
CA VAL A 6 2.40 24.74 6.20
C VAL A 6 2.72 23.32 5.72
N PRO A 7 3.32 22.45 6.56
CA PRO A 7 3.50 21.05 6.23
C PRO A 7 2.14 20.45 5.87
N LEU A 8 2.07 19.67 4.78
CA LEU A 8 0.82 19.12 4.24
C LEU A 8 -0.04 18.37 5.28
N GLY A 9 0.55 17.94 6.41
CA GLY A 9 -0.13 17.26 7.50
C GLY A 9 -1.09 18.12 8.33
N ASP A 10 -0.93 19.45 8.38
CA ASP A 10 -1.67 20.28 9.35
C ASP A 10 -2.99 20.88 8.81
N ALA A 11 -3.34 20.65 7.54
CA ALA A 11 -4.51 21.28 6.90
C ALA A 11 -5.77 20.41 6.79
N PHE A 12 -5.70 19.13 7.15
CA PHE A 12 -6.83 18.20 7.00
C PHE A 12 -7.17 17.60 8.36
N GLY A 13 -8.45 17.71 8.76
CA GLY A 13 -8.96 17.04 9.95
C GLY A 13 -8.61 15.54 9.93
N GLN A 14 -7.67 15.17 10.79
CA GLN A 14 -7.36 13.85 11.34
C GLN A 14 -7.35 12.65 10.38
N LEU A 15 -6.80 12.82 9.18
CA LEU A 15 -6.24 11.73 8.39
C LEU A 15 -4.89 12.20 7.83
N ASP A 16 -3.79 11.64 8.33
CA ASP A 16 -2.49 11.79 7.67
C ASP A 16 -2.66 11.41 6.19
N GLY A 17 -2.07 12.21 5.29
CA GLY A 17 -2.16 12.00 3.84
C GLY A 17 -1.58 10.64 3.40
N PRO A 18 -1.65 10.32 2.09
CA PRO A 18 -1.09 9.09 1.56
C PRO A 18 0.39 8.91 1.93
N VAL A 19 0.77 7.70 2.30
CA VAL A 19 2.14 7.37 2.67
C VAL A 19 3.02 7.42 1.43
N HIS A 20 3.98 8.34 1.44
CA HIS A 20 5.02 8.40 0.40
C HIS A 20 6.35 7.85 0.94
N LEU A 21 6.59 6.56 0.69
CA LEU A 21 7.75 5.80 1.17
C LEU A 21 9.12 6.45 0.91
N PRO A 22 9.38 7.05 -0.27
CA PRO A 22 10.67 7.67 -0.56
C PRO A 22 10.99 8.89 0.30
N SER A 23 9.98 9.61 0.82
CA SER A 23 10.21 10.78 1.68
C SER A 23 10.41 10.44 3.16
N LEU A 24 10.23 9.18 3.56
CA LEU A 24 10.36 8.76 4.95
C LEU A 24 11.82 8.53 5.34
N THR A 25 12.16 8.91 6.57
CA THR A 25 13.40 8.47 7.24
C THR A 25 13.39 6.95 7.45
N ALA A 26 14.56 6.36 7.71
CA ALA A 26 14.67 4.91 7.97
C ALA A 26 13.77 4.45 9.14
N ARG A 27 13.75 5.23 10.23
CA ARG A 27 12.91 4.93 11.41
C ARG A 27 11.41 5.02 11.09
N GLU A 28 11.00 6.02 10.33
CA GLU A 28 9.60 6.14 9.89
C GLU A 28 9.21 5.00 8.97
N ARG A 29 10.10 4.63 8.04
CA ARG A 29 9.91 3.51 7.12
C ARG A 29 9.71 2.19 7.87
N GLU A 30 10.54 1.90 8.86
CA GLU A 30 10.39 0.71 9.71
C GLU A 30 9.02 0.67 10.39
N ARG A 31 8.60 1.80 10.96
CA ARG A 31 7.30 1.94 11.65
C ARG A 31 6.13 1.70 10.69
N VAL A 32 6.10 2.36 9.53
CA VAL A 32 4.99 2.22 8.59
C VAL A 32 4.95 0.84 7.95
N MET A 33 6.11 0.22 7.70
CA MET A 33 6.19 -1.16 7.20
C MET A 33 5.64 -2.15 8.22
N ALA A 34 5.94 -1.99 9.52
CA ALA A 34 5.35 -2.85 10.56
C ALA A 34 3.83 -2.73 10.60
N GLN A 35 3.28 -1.52 10.50
CA GLN A 35 1.83 -1.30 10.42
C GLN A 35 1.23 -1.88 9.13
N LEU A 36 1.94 -1.80 8.01
CA LEU A 36 1.47 -2.38 6.75
C LEU A 36 1.40 -3.91 6.86
N ARG A 37 2.40 -4.57 7.45
CA ARG A 37 2.38 -6.03 7.65
C ARG A 37 1.16 -6.52 8.43
N GLU A 38 0.84 -5.84 9.53
CA GLU A 38 -0.32 -6.16 10.34
C GLU A 38 -1.61 -5.99 9.53
N TRP A 39 -1.74 -4.86 8.84
CA TRP A 39 -2.89 -4.57 7.99
C TRP A 39 -3.04 -5.59 6.85
N VAL A 40 -1.96 -5.94 6.14
CA VAL A 40 -1.97 -6.97 5.08
C VAL A 40 -2.36 -8.32 5.64
N THR A 41 -1.88 -8.69 6.83
CA THR A 41 -2.25 -9.95 7.49
C THR A 41 -3.76 -10.01 7.76
N VAL A 42 -4.35 -8.91 8.24
CA VAL A 42 -5.80 -8.81 8.43
C VAL A 42 -6.53 -8.86 7.10
N LEU A 43 -6.07 -8.14 6.07
CA LEU A 43 -6.69 -8.13 4.74
C LEU A 43 -6.73 -9.53 4.13
N VAL A 44 -5.59 -10.23 4.11
CA VAL A 44 -5.46 -11.58 3.56
C VAL A 44 -6.40 -12.55 4.27
N ARG A 45 -6.53 -12.45 5.60
CA ARG A 45 -7.45 -13.28 6.38
C ARG A 45 -8.91 -12.91 6.14
N ARG A 46 -9.24 -11.61 6.06
CA ARG A 46 -10.60 -11.08 5.88
C ARG A 46 -11.21 -11.48 4.54
N PHE A 47 -10.39 -11.55 3.48
CA PHE A 47 -10.85 -11.88 2.13
C PHE A 47 -10.35 -13.23 1.60
N ALA A 48 -9.70 -14.04 2.43
CA ALA A 48 -9.10 -15.31 2.03
C ALA A 48 -8.21 -15.17 0.76
N ILE A 49 -7.38 -14.13 0.72
CA ILE A 49 -6.57 -13.80 -0.46
C ILE A 49 -5.54 -14.91 -0.70
N GLU A 50 -5.50 -15.41 -1.93
CA GLU A 50 -4.59 -16.47 -2.32
C GLU A 50 -3.13 -15.99 -2.41
N PRO A 51 -2.13 -16.85 -2.11
CA PRO A 51 -0.71 -16.51 -2.25
C PRO A 51 -0.28 -16.05 -3.65
N ARG A 52 -1.06 -16.35 -4.70
CA ARG A 52 -0.80 -15.87 -6.07
C ARG A 52 -1.07 -14.38 -6.26
N VAL A 53 -1.91 -13.79 -5.40
CA VAL A 53 -2.23 -12.35 -5.42
C VAL A 53 -1.28 -11.62 -4.48
N ILE A 54 -1.16 -12.09 -3.22
CA ILE A 54 -0.23 -11.55 -2.24
C ILE A 54 0.71 -12.67 -1.76
N PRO A 55 1.90 -12.84 -2.36
CA PRO A 55 2.83 -13.89 -1.99
C PRO A 55 3.54 -13.58 -0.65
N PRO A 56 4.07 -14.59 0.08
CA PRO A 56 4.80 -14.34 1.34
C PRO A 56 5.98 -13.38 1.21
N CYS A 57 6.57 -13.27 0.02
CA CYS A 57 7.69 -12.35 -0.27
C CYS A 57 7.25 -10.95 -0.73
N TRP A 58 5.98 -10.56 -0.59
CA TRP A 58 5.45 -9.28 -1.08
C TRP A 58 6.26 -8.07 -0.62
N GLU A 59 6.79 -8.09 0.61
CA GLU A 59 7.61 -7.01 1.18
C GLU A 59 8.92 -6.76 0.44
N GLN A 60 9.41 -7.75 -0.30
CA GLN A 60 10.66 -7.69 -1.05
C GLN A 60 10.45 -7.09 -2.45
N HIS A 61 9.21 -6.74 -2.80
CA HIS A 61 8.84 -6.17 -4.09
C HIS A 61 8.23 -4.78 -3.90
N ASN A 62 9.03 -3.73 -4.14
CA ASN A 62 8.60 -2.34 -3.94
C ASN A 62 7.27 -2.00 -4.64
N GLY A 63 7.04 -2.50 -5.86
CA GLY A 63 5.78 -2.27 -6.56
C GLY A 63 4.55 -2.83 -5.83
N MET A 64 4.69 -3.96 -5.13
CA MET A 64 3.62 -4.51 -4.30
C MET A 64 3.44 -3.71 -3.02
N VAL A 65 4.55 -3.32 -2.38
CA VAL A 65 4.54 -2.50 -1.16
C VAL A 65 3.81 -1.17 -1.40
N GLU A 66 4.15 -0.46 -2.48
CA GLU A 66 3.51 0.81 -2.85
C GLU A 66 2.00 0.63 -3.13
N ALA A 67 1.62 -0.42 -3.88
CA ALA A 67 0.22 -0.71 -4.17
C ALA A 67 -0.60 -1.02 -2.89
N LEU A 68 0.00 -1.74 -1.93
CA LEU A 68 -0.64 -2.07 -0.66
C LEU A 68 -0.76 -0.86 0.26
N PHE A 69 0.23 0.04 0.28
CA PHE A 69 0.09 1.33 0.98
C PHE A 69 -1.07 2.16 0.40
N ALA A 70 -1.13 2.29 -0.93
CA ALA A 70 -2.21 3.02 -1.59
C ALA A 70 -3.59 2.45 -1.23
N LEU A 71 -3.73 1.12 -1.22
CA LEU A 71 -4.99 0.47 -0.83
C LEU A 71 -5.33 0.69 0.65
N LYS A 72 -4.35 0.59 1.55
CA LYS A 72 -4.53 0.85 2.99
C LYS A 72 -4.96 2.29 3.25
N ASP A 73 -4.34 3.26 2.59
CA ASP A 73 -4.70 4.67 2.71
C ASP A 73 -6.09 4.95 2.14
N HIS A 74 -6.45 4.29 1.03
CA HIS A 74 -7.78 4.37 0.45
C HIS A 74 -8.86 3.75 1.36
N GLU A 75 -8.59 2.63 2.03
CA GLU A 75 -9.48 2.07 3.06
C GLU A 75 -9.71 3.07 4.18
N ARG A 76 -8.62 3.66 4.70
CA ARG A 76 -8.72 4.67 5.77
C ARG A 76 -9.60 5.85 5.36
N ALA A 77 -9.47 6.33 4.13
CA ALA A 77 -10.29 7.42 3.61
C ALA A 77 -11.77 7.01 3.41
N CYS A 78 -12.03 5.81 2.89
CA CYS A 78 -13.39 5.35 2.60
C CYS A 78 -14.23 5.09 3.84
N TYR A 79 -13.59 4.79 4.98
CA TYR A 79 -14.26 4.52 6.25
C TYR A 79 -14.06 5.65 7.27
N ALA A 80 -13.65 6.84 6.82
CA ALA A 80 -13.61 8.02 7.67
C ALA A 80 -15.04 8.48 8.05
N GLU A 81 -15.20 9.10 9.23
CA GLU A 81 -16.51 9.63 9.67
C GLU A 81 -17.10 10.68 8.72
N THR A 82 -16.23 11.36 7.96
CA THR A 82 -16.59 12.38 6.98
C THR A 82 -16.81 11.83 5.56
N ALA A 83 -16.66 10.52 5.36
CA ALA A 83 -16.76 9.90 4.05
C ALA A 83 -18.20 9.88 3.53
N SER A 84 -18.34 9.89 2.19
CA SER A 84 -19.63 9.67 1.53
C SER A 84 -20.20 8.30 1.91
N PRO A 85 -21.53 8.14 2.06
CA PRO A 85 -22.16 6.82 2.22
C PRO A 85 -21.84 5.82 1.10
N THR A 86 -21.43 6.30 -0.08
CA THR A 86 -21.03 5.44 -1.22
C THR A 86 -19.58 4.96 -1.12
N ALA A 87 -18.77 5.51 -0.22
CA ALA A 87 -17.33 5.25 -0.16
C ALA A 87 -16.98 3.78 0.13
N ALA A 88 -17.86 3.04 0.82
CA ALA A 88 -17.67 1.60 0.99
C ALA A 88 -17.66 0.84 -0.35
N VAL A 89 -18.45 1.28 -1.34
CA VAL A 89 -18.46 0.68 -2.68
C VAL A 89 -17.19 1.06 -3.44
N GLU A 90 -16.76 2.32 -3.33
CA GLU A 90 -15.48 2.80 -3.90
C GLU A 90 -14.29 1.98 -3.38
N TRP A 91 -14.29 1.64 -2.09
CA TRP A 91 -13.27 0.77 -1.52
C TRP A 91 -13.19 -0.60 -2.22
N PHE A 92 -14.33 -1.23 -2.53
CA PHE A 92 -14.34 -2.50 -3.27
C PHE A 92 -13.89 -2.35 -4.73
N HIS A 93 -14.17 -1.20 -5.36
CA HIS A 93 -13.65 -0.91 -6.70
C HIS A 93 -12.12 -0.81 -6.68
N ALA A 94 -11.57 -0.01 -5.78
CA ALA A 94 -10.13 0.12 -5.59
C ALA A 94 -9.47 -1.22 -5.22
N PHE A 95 -10.11 -2.03 -4.36
CA PHE A 95 -9.58 -3.34 -3.98
C PHE A 95 -9.44 -4.25 -5.21
N ARG A 96 -10.45 -4.33 -6.08
CA ARG A 96 -10.38 -5.12 -7.33
C ARG A 96 -9.27 -4.65 -8.27
N GLU A 97 -9.07 -3.34 -8.39
CA GLU A 97 -8.01 -2.77 -9.22
C GLU A 97 -6.61 -3.11 -8.66
N ILE A 98 -6.44 -3.00 -7.35
CA ILE A 98 -5.18 -3.33 -6.69
C ILE A 98 -4.90 -4.83 -6.74
N GLU A 99 -5.90 -5.70 -6.59
CA GLU A 99 -5.74 -7.15 -6.78
C GLU A 99 -5.23 -7.48 -8.20
N ALA A 100 -5.82 -6.86 -9.23
CA ALA A 100 -5.37 -7.03 -10.60
C ALA A 100 -3.92 -6.55 -10.80
N ARG A 101 -3.57 -5.41 -10.18
CA ARG A 101 -2.20 -4.88 -10.20
C ARG A 101 -1.22 -5.81 -9.49
N LEU A 102 -1.57 -6.35 -8.34
CA LEU A 102 -0.72 -7.26 -7.56
C LEU A 102 -0.47 -8.57 -8.31
N MET A 103 -1.50 -9.16 -8.94
CA MET A 103 -1.33 -10.33 -9.80
C MET A 103 -0.40 -10.04 -10.99
N SER A 104 -0.56 -8.89 -11.64
CA SER A 104 0.33 -8.46 -12.74
C SER A 104 1.79 -8.31 -12.27
N LEU A 105 2.01 -7.70 -11.10
CA LEU A 105 3.35 -7.56 -10.53
C LEU A 105 3.94 -8.92 -10.15
N GLY A 106 3.16 -9.79 -9.50
CA GLY A 106 3.58 -11.14 -9.11
C GLY A 106 3.98 -12.00 -10.31
N GLY A 107 3.28 -11.87 -11.44
CA GLY A 107 3.66 -12.55 -12.69
C GLY A 107 5.04 -12.17 -13.23
N LEU A 108 5.58 -11.00 -12.85
CA LEU A 108 6.89 -10.52 -13.30
C LEU A 108 8.04 -10.94 -12.37
N THR A 109 7.75 -11.33 -11.12
CA THR A 109 8.81 -11.60 -10.14
C THR A 109 9.48 -12.95 -10.31
N GLN A 110 8.83 -13.90 -11.00
CA GLN A 110 9.23 -15.31 -11.08
C GLN A 110 9.44 -15.97 -9.70
N CYS A 111 8.93 -15.37 -8.63
CA CYS A 111 8.97 -15.96 -7.30
C CYS A 111 8.08 -17.19 -7.24
N THR A 112 8.45 -18.16 -6.41
CA THR A 112 7.55 -19.23 -5.99
C THR A 112 7.10 -18.98 -4.55
N VAL A 113 6.15 -19.78 -4.06
CA VAL A 113 5.75 -19.71 -2.64
C VAL A 113 6.90 -20.03 -1.67
N HIS A 114 7.97 -20.69 -2.15
CA HIS A 114 9.11 -21.11 -1.33
C HIS A 114 10.40 -20.33 -1.64
N GLU A 115 10.47 -19.64 -2.77
CA GLU A 115 11.71 -19.01 -3.25
C GLU A 115 11.43 -17.59 -3.77
N HIS A 116 12.12 -16.61 -3.18
CA HIS A 116 12.10 -15.24 -3.65
C HIS A 116 13.19 -15.02 -4.70
N ARG A 117 12.86 -14.25 -5.74
CA ARG A 117 13.81 -13.75 -6.73
C ARG A 117 13.84 -12.22 -6.70
N PRO A 118 15.04 -11.62 -6.64
CA PRO A 118 15.17 -10.17 -6.57
C PRO A 118 14.60 -9.53 -7.83
N SER A 119 14.00 -8.35 -7.65
CA SER A 119 13.44 -7.60 -8.77
C SER A 119 14.56 -7.18 -9.74
N HIS A 120 14.35 -7.38 -11.04
CA HIS A 120 15.29 -6.93 -12.06
C HIS A 120 15.18 -5.42 -12.25
N THR A 121 16.19 -4.68 -11.78
CA THR A 121 16.32 -3.26 -12.08
C THR A 121 16.82 -3.07 -13.51
N GLN A 122 16.30 -2.06 -14.19
CA GLN A 122 16.77 -1.69 -15.51
C GLN A 122 18.18 -1.09 -15.40
N ALA A 123 19.07 -1.41 -16.35
CA ALA A 123 20.45 -0.92 -16.31
C ALA A 123 20.58 0.61 -16.44
N TRP A 124 19.53 1.31 -16.90
CA TRP A 124 19.52 2.77 -17.01
C TRP A 124 19.08 3.48 -15.73
N ALA A 125 18.51 2.76 -14.76
CA ALA A 125 17.87 3.30 -13.56
C ALA A 125 18.77 3.26 -12.33
#